data_AF-A0A451A5S2-F1
#
_entry.id   AF-A0A451A5S2-F1
#
_cell.length_a   1.000
_cell.length_b   1.000
_cell.length_c   1.000
_cell.angle_alpha   90.00
_cell.angle_beta   90.00
_cell.angle_gamma   90.00
#
_symmetry.space_group_name_H-M   'P 1'
#
loop_
_entity.id
_entity.type
_entity.pdbx_description
1 polymer ?
#
loop_
_entity_poly.entity_id
_entity_poly.type
_entity_poly.pdbx_seq_one_letter_code
_entity_poly.pdbx_strand_id
1 'polypeptide(L)'
;MFAADTTQSTNKQLTLDEISQHVRAHISEWVAEQSCGRSDTAYEIELRERMIRVEDELKNQRDLMKRGFDLMEKRLDVMSEENNRRFDIIDKRFEAMSAESNRRFDAVDKRFEAMSMESNRRFEAMSVENNKRFEALAKRIDRLVIWSFGITMGTGSLVVAALKILL
;
A
#
# COMPACT_ATOMS: atom_id res chain seq x y z
N MET A 1 102.77 -39.08 -56.44
CA MET A 1 102.61 -37.82 -57.21
C MET A 1 101.32 -37.98 -58.00
N PHE A 2 100.23 -37.24 -57.85
CA PHE A 2 99.82 -35.99 -57.18
C PHE A 2 98.30 -36.15 -56.92
N ALA A 3 97.77 -35.93 -55.69
CA ALA A 3 96.93 -34.79 -55.25
C ALA A 3 95.77 -34.44 -56.22
N ALA A 4 94.52 -34.17 -55.87
CA ALA A 4 93.75 -33.86 -54.66
C ALA A 4 92.26 -34.20 -55.04
N ASP A 5 91.20 -34.07 -54.28
CA ASP A 5 90.85 -32.94 -53.43
C ASP A 5 89.61 -33.31 -52.61
N THR A 6 89.66 -33.01 -51.33
CA THR A 6 88.61 -33.14 -50.34
C THR A 6 87.51 -32.11 -50.60
N THR A 7 86.28 -32.54 -50.85
CA THR A 7 85.12 -31.64 -50.95
C THR A 7 84.78 -31.05 -49.58
N GLN A 8 85.36 -29.88 -49.33
CA GLN A 8 85.09 -29.02 -48.18
C GLN A 8 83.69 -28.40 -48.36
N SER A 9 82.76 -28.72 -47.46
CA SER A 9 81.40 -28.19 -47.45
C SER A 9 81.45 -26.69 -47.12
N THR A 10 81.21 -25.82 -48.12
CA THR A 10 81.22 -24.36 -47.93
C THR A 10 79.90 -23.89 -47.34
N ASN A 11 79.85 -23.75 -46.02
CA ASN A 11 78.80 -23.01 -45.33
C ASN A 11 79.05 -21.50 -45.54
N LYS A 12 78.38 -20.89 -46.52
CA LYS A 12 78.43 -19.44 -46.76
C LYS A 12 77.59 -18.72 -45.68
N GLN A 13 78.24 -17.87 -44.88
CA GLN A 13 77.57 -16.93 -43.98
C GLN A 13 76.78 -15.92 -44.82
N LEU A 14 75.45 -16.04 -44.88
CA LEU A 14 74.59 -15.03 -45.53
C LEU A 14 74.70 -13.69 -44.80
N THR A 15 74.87 -12.61 -45.54
CA THR A 15 74.90 -11.25 -44.99
C THR A 15 73.48 -10.73 -44.73
N LEU A 16 73.34 -9.82 -43.76
CA LEU A 16 72.04 -9.22 -43.43
C LEU A 16 71.42 -8.46 -44.62
N ASP A 17 72.26 -7.92 -45.51
CA ASP A 17 71.83 -7.17 -46.68
C ASP A 17 71.23 -8.08 -47.76
N GLU A 18 71.84 -9.26 -47.98
CA GLU A 18 71.28 -10.30 -48.87
C GLU A 18 69.93 -10.80 -48.37
N ILE A 19 69.77 -10.99 -47.05
CA ILE A 19 68.49 -11.38 -46.44
C ILE A 19 67.45 -10.28 -46.63
N SER A 20 67.80 -9.01 -46.36
CA SER A 20 66.90 -7.86 -46.53
C SER A 20 66.44 -7.71 -47.99
N GLN A 21 67.36 -7.89 -48.94
CA GLN A 21 67.08 -7.78 -50.36
C GLN A 21 66.20 -8.94 -50.85
N HIS A 22 66.45 -10.16 -50.36
CA HIS A 22 65.62 -11.33 -50.64
C HIS A 22 64.21 -11.20 -50.06
N VAL A 23 64.08 -10.74 -48.81
CA VAL A 23 62.77 -10.46 -48.20
C VAL A 23 62.04 -9.39 -48.98
N ARG A 24 62.67 -8.27 -49.35
CA ARG A 24 61.99 -7.22 -50.14
C ARG A 24 61.58 -7.68 -51.54
N ALA A 25 62.36 -8.55 -52.16
CA ALA A 25 62.05 -9.11 -53.48
C ALA A 25 60.85 -10.06 -53.43
N HIS A 26 60.71 -10.84 -52.36
CA HIS A 26 59.69 -11.87 -52.26
C HIS A 26 58.54 -11.55 -51.29
N ILE A 27 58.59 -10.46 -50.51
CA ILE A 27 57.54 -10.16 -49.51
C ILE A 27 56.19 -9.91 -50.16
N SER A 28 56.13 -9.29 -51.34
CA SER A 28 54.87 -9.07 -52.06
C SER A 28 54.28 -10.39 -52.57
N GLU A 29 55.14 -11.32 -53.00
CA GLU A 29 54.78 -12.67 -53.41
C GLU A 29 54.32 -13.48 -52.20
N TRP A 30 55.08 -13.49 -51.09
CA TRP A 30 54.71 -14.18 -49.85
C TRP A 30 53.42 -13.62 -49.24
N VAL A 31 53.22 -12.30 -49.27
CA VAL A 31 51.97 -11.68 -48.81
C VAL A 31 50.82 -12.05 -49.74
N ALA A 32 51.04 -12.09 -51.06
CA ALA A 32 50.01 -12.53 -52.02
C ALA A 32 49.68 -14.02 -51.89
N GLU A 33 50.68 -14.88 -51.67
CA GLU A 33 50.54 -16.32 -51.43
C GLU A 33 49.85 -16.60 -50.09
N GLN A 34 50.19 -15.84 -49.04
CA GLN A 34 49.54 -15.94 -47.73
C GLN A 34 48.13 -15.36 -47.73
N SER A 35 47.86 -14.40 -48.62
CA SER A 35 46.52 -13.86 -48.87
C SER A 35 45.71 -14.72 -49.86
N CYS A 36 46.31 -15.76 -50.44
CA CYS A 36 45.65 -16.69 -51.35
C CYS A 36 44.74 -17.65 -50.57
N GLY A 37 43.61 -17.09 -50.16
CA GLY A 37 42.54 -17.77 -49.43
C GLY A 37 41.33 -16.86 -49.20
N ARG A 38 41.53 -15.53 -49.19
CA ARG A 38 40.45 -14.54 -49.18
C ARG A 38 40.88 -13.32 -49.99
N SER A 39 40.36 -13.17 -51.20
CA SER A 39 40.49 -11.88 -51.91
C SER A 39 39.84 -10.79 -51.05
N ASP A 40 40.40 -9.59 -51.04
CA ASP A 40 39.87 -8.45 -50.27
C ASP A 40 38.36 -8.25 -50.54
N THR A 41 37.96 -8.44 -51.80
CA THR A 41 36.57 -8.48 -52.27
C THR A 41 35.75 -9.62 -51.69
N ALA A 42 36.30 -10.83 -51.51
CA ALA A 42 35.59 -11.95 -50.89
C ALA A 42 35.33 -11.71 -49.40
N TYR A 43 36.26 -11.02 -48.71
CA TYR A 43 36.07 -10.61 -47.33
C TYR A 43 34.99 -9.53 -47.20
N GLU A 44 34.97 -8.53 -48.10
CA GLU A 44 33.90 -7.54 -48.15
C GLU A 44 32.52 -8.16 -48.44
N ILE A 45 32.45 -9.17 -49.31
CA ILE A 45 31.22 -9.91 -49.59
C ILE A 45 30.75 -10.69 -48.35
N GLU A 46 31.65 -11.40 -47.67
CA GLU A 46 31.34 -12.15 -46.44
C GLU A 46 30.81 -11.21 -45.34
N LEU A 47 31.43 -10.04 -45.17
CA LEU A 47 31.00 -9.02 -44.21
C LEU A 47 29.61 -8.45 -44.55
N ARG A 48 29.34 -8.16 -45.82
CA ARG A 48 28.01 -7.70 -46.26
C ARG A 48 26.94 -8.76 -46.03
N GLU A 49 27.22 -10.02 -46.30
CA GLU A 49 26.28 -11.10 -45.99
C GLU A 49 26.02 -11.23 -44.49
N ARG A 50 27.07 -11.13 -43.66
CA ARG A 50 26.91 -11.13 -42.20
C ARG A 50 26.09 -9.92 -41.73
N MET A 51 26.28 -8.76 -42.33
CA MET A 51 25.51 -7.56 -42.03
C MET A 51 24.03 -7.73 -42.39
N ILE A 52 23.73 -8.25 -43.58
CA ILE A 52 22.35 -8.54 -44.01
C ILE A 52 21.69 -9.54 -43.06
N ARG A 53 22.38 -10.64 -42.69
CA ARG A 53 21.85 -11.62 -41.73
C ARG A 53 21.56 -11.00 -40.36
N VAL A 54 22.41 -10.09 -39.89
CA VAL A 54 22.20 -9.36 -38.62
C VAL A 54 21.02 -8.38 -38.73
N GLU A 55 20.90 -7.65 -39.84
CA GLU A 55 19.77 -6.74 -40.08
C GLU A 55 18.43 -7.49 -40.12
N ASP A 56 18.39 -8.64 -40.80
CA ASP A 56 17.21 -9.51 -40.83
C ASP A 56 16.85 -10.04 -39.44
N GLU A 57 17.84 -10.48 -38.66
CA GLU A 57 17.60 -10.93 -37.28
C GLU A 57 17.11 -9.78 -36.38
N LEU A 58 17.70 -8.58 -36.49
CA LEU A 58 17.23 -7.40 -35.76
C LEU A 58 15.80 -7.01 -36.14
N LYS A 59 15.44 -7.14 -37.42
CA LYS A 59 14.07 -6.91 -37.89
C LYS A 59 13.10 -7.95 -37.32
N ASN A 60 13.49 -9.23 -37.34
CA ASN A 60 12.72 -10.31 -36.74
C ASN A 60 12.52 -10.11 -35.23
N GLN A 61 13.57 -9.71 -34.50
CA GLN A 61 13.50 -9.37 -33.07
C GLN A 61 12.58 -8.18 -32.81
N ARG A 62 12.65 -7.13 -33.63
CA ARG A 62 11.74 -5.98 -33.54
C ARG A 62 10.29 -6.39 -33.74
N ASP A 63 10.01 -7.27 -34.70
CA ASP A 63 8.65 -7.76 -34.97
C ASP A 63 8.14 -8.68 -33.85
N LEU A 64 9.00 -9.53 -33.28
CA LEU A 64 8.69 -10.30 -32.08
C LEU A 64 8.38 -9.39 -30.88
N MET A 65 9.21 -8.37 -30.67
CA MET A 65 9.04 -7.41 -29.59
C MET A 65 7.71 -6.64 -29.74
N LYS A 66 7.39 -6.19 -30.96
CA LYS A 66 6.13 -5.50 -31.25
C LYS A 66 4.92 -6.39 -30.93
N ARG A 67 4.94 -7.65 -31.37
CA ARG A 67 3.88 -8.63 -31.03
C ARG A 67 3.77 -8.88 -29.52
N GLY A 68 4.91 -8.93 -28.82
CA GLY A 68 4.96 -9.05 -27.37
C GLY A 68 4.28 -7.86 -26.67
N PHE A 69 4.57 -6.64 -27.13
CA PHE A 69 3.92 -5.43 -26.63
C PHE A 69 2.42 -5.40 -26.92
N ASP A 70 1.99 -5.73 -28.15
CA ASP A 70 0.57 -5.78 -28.51
C ASP A 70 -0.21 -6.79 -27.65
N LEU A 71 0.40 -7.93 -27.32
CA LEU A 71 -0.20 -8.92 -26.42
C LEU A 71 -0.27 -8.41 -24.97
N MET A 72 0.78 -7.72 -24.52
CA MET A 72 0.84 -7.14 -23.18
C MET A 72 -0.17 -6.01 -23.00
N GLU A 73 -0.34 -5.15 -24.01
CA GLU A 73 -1.35 -4.09 -24.04
C GLU A 73 -2.76 -4.68 -23.92
N LYS A 74 -3.10 -5.68 -24.74
CA LYS A 74 -4.39 -6.38 -24.63
C LYS A 74 -4.61 -6.99 -23.24
N ARG A 75 -3.57 -7.59 -22.65
CA ARG A 75 -3.68 -8.17 -21.30
C ARG A 75 -3.90 -7.08 -20.25
N LEU A 76 -3.25 -5.93 -20.40
CA LEU A 76 -3.38 -4.79 -19.51
C LEU A 76 -4.78 -4.17 -19.62
N ASP A 77 -5.34 -4.06 -20.82
CA ASP A 77 -6.71 -3.59 -21.03
C ASP A 77 -7.73 -4.50 -20.34
N VAL A 78 -7.62 -5.82 -20.57
CA VAL A 78 -8.50 -6.81 -19.91
C VAL A 78 -8.37 -6.74 -18.39
N MET A 79 -7.14 -6.64 -17.88
CA MET A 79 -6.89 -6.54 -16.44
C MET A 79 -7.44 -5.22 -15.85
N SER A 80 -7.33 -4.11 -16.60
CA SER A 80 -7.89 -2.82 -16.20
C SER A 80 -9.41 -2.87 -16.15
N GLU A 81 -10.04 -3.46 -17.15
CA GLU A 81 -11.50 -3.62 -17.18
C GLU A 81 -11.99 -4.53 -16.04
N GLU A 82 -11.31 -5.64 -15.78
CA GLU A 82 -11.62 -6.52 -14.65
C GLU A 82 -11.47 -5.78 -13.31
N ASN A 83 -10.39 -5.02 -13.13
CA ASN A 83 -10.16 -4.24 -11.93
C ASN A 83 -11.27 -3.20 -11.72
N ASN A 84 -11.65 -2.46 -12.77
CA ASN A 84 -12.74 -1.50 -12.70
C ASN A 84 -14.05 -2.18 -12.28
N ARG A 85 -14.39 -3.34 -12.86
CA ARG A 85 -15.57 -4.11 -12.44
C ARG A 85 -15.50 -4.55 -10.98
N ARG A 86 -14.33 -4.95 -10.50
CA ARG A 86 -14.13 -5.32 -9.08
C ARG A 86 -14.31 -4.11 -8.16
N PHE A 87 -13.80 -2.94 -8.54
CA PHE A 87 -14.01 -1.70 -7.80
C PHE A 87 -15.49 -1.31 -7.75
N ASP A 88 -16.21 -1.37 -8.87
CA ASP A 88 -17.67 -1.10 -8.90
C ASP A 88 -18.46 -2.02 -7.96
N ILE A 89 -18.08 -3.30 -7.86
CA ILE A 89 -18.70 -4.26 -6.95
C ILE A 89 -18.40 -3.89 -5.48
N ILE A 90 -17.16 -3.49 -5.19
CA ILE A 90 -16.75 -3.06 -3.85
C ILE A 90 -17.53 -1.80 -3.45
N ASP A 91 -17.64 -0.82 -4.33
CA ASP A 91 -18.37 0.42 -4.08
C ASP A 91 -19.84 0.16 -3.77
N LYS A 92 -20.52 -0.66 -4.58
CA LYS A 92 -21.91 -1.06 -4.31
C LYS A 92 -22.07 -1.77 -2.97
N ARG A 93 -21.13 -2.64 -2.60
CA ARG A 93 -21.15 -3.33 -1.31
C ARG A 93 -20.94 -2.36 -0.16
N PHE A 94 -20.06 -1.38 -0.33
CA PHE A 94 -19.78 -0.36 0.67
C PHE A 94 -20.98 0.57 0.87
N GLU A 95 -21.64 1.00 -0.21
CA GLU A 95 -22.89 1.76 -0.15
C GLU A 95 -23.99 0.98 0.59
N ALA A 96 -24.19 -0.30 0.25
CA ALA A 96 -25.18 -1.15 0.91
C ALA A 96 -24.89 -1.31 2.42
N MET A 97 -23.63 -1.53 2.79
CA MET A 97 -23.21 -1.63 4.19
C MET A 97 -23.41 -0.31 4.94
N SER A 98 -23.09 0.82 4.31
CA SER A 98 -23.27 2.16 4.90
C SER A 98 -24.76 2.47 5.10
N ALA A 99 -25.61 2.14 4.13
CA ALA A 99 -27.05 2.31 4.24
C ALA A 99 -27.66 1.42 5.35
N GLU A 100 -27.20 0.17 5.49
CA GLU A 100 -27.60 -0.70 6.60
C GLU A 100 -27.15 -0.13 7.95
N SER A 101 -25.90 0.32 8.04
CA SER A 101 -25.35 0.95 9.25
C SER A 101 -26.19 2.14 9.68
N ASN A 102 -26.49 3.07 8.78
CA ASN A 102 -27.36 4.22 9.08
C ASN A 102 -28.74 3.79 9.58
N ARG A 103 -29.38 2.80 8.94
CA ARG A 103 -30.68 2.28 9.42
C ARG A 103 -30.60 1.70 10.82
N ARG A 104 -29.51 1.00 11.16
CA ARG A 104 -29.30 0.46 12.51
C ARG A 104 -29.09 1.57 13.52
N PHE A 105 -28.32 2.59 13.20
CA PHE A 105 -28.14 3.77 14.05
C PHE A 105 -29.47 4.50 14.29
N ASP A 106 -30.25 4.78 13.24
CA ASP A 106 -31.57 5.39 13.38
C ASP A 106 -32.51 4.56 14.29
N ALA A 107 -32.44 3.22 14.19
CA ALA A 107 -33.24 2.34 15.04
C ALA A 107 -32.78 2.35 16.51
N VAL A 108 -31.47 2.48 16.75
CA VAL A 108 -30.91 2.64 18.10
C VAL A 108 -31.31 3.98 18.68
N ASP A 109 -31.21 5.06 17.91
CA ASP A 109 -31.60 6.41 18.35
C ASP A 109 -33.07 6.46 18.76
N LYS A 110 -33.98 5.88 17.95
CA LYS A 110 -35.41 5.77 18.29
C LYS A 110 -35.65 4.98 19.57
N ARG A 111 -34.92 3.87 19.78
CA ARG A 111 -35.02 3.09 21.02
C ARG A 111 -34.52 3.87 22.23
N PHE A 112 -33.42 4.60 22.06
CA PHE A 112 -32.85 5.44 23.10
C PHE A 112 -33.82 6.56 23.49
N GLU A 113 -34.38 7.26 22.50
CA GLU A 113 -35.37 8.32 22.73
C GLU A 113 -36.63 7.78 23.45
N ALA A 114 -37.14 6.62 23.03
CA ALA A 114 -38.24 5.95 23.72
C ALA A 114 -37.92 5.61 25.18
N MET A 115 -36.72 5.08 25.45
CA MET A 115 -36.25 4.77 26.80
C MET A 115 -36.09 6.04 27.65
N SER A 116 -35.55 7.12 27.08
CA SER A 116 -35.42 8.41 27.75
C SER A 116 -36.78 9.00 28.12
N MET A 117 -37.76 8.95 27.21
CA MET A 117 -39.13 9.40 27.49
C MET A 117 -39.78 8.57 28.59
N GLU A 118 -39.63 7.24 28.57
CA GLU A 118 -40.16 6.37 29.62
C GLU A 118 -39.50 6.68 30.98
N SER A 119 -38.18 6.82 30.99
CA SER A 119 -37.42 7.18 32.19
C SER A 119 -37.88 8.50 32.77
N ASN A 120 -38.01 9.54 31.94
CA ASN A 120 -38.49 10.85 32.37
C ASN A 120 -39.91 10.76 32.95
N ARG A 121 -40.81 10.01 32.29
CA ARG A 121 -42.18 9.80 32.78
C ARG A 121 -42.23 9.06 34.13
N ARG A 122 -41.39 8.04 34.31
CA ARG A 122 -41.28 7.30 35.59
C ARG A 122 -40.73 8.21 36.69
N PHE A 123 -39.71 9.01 36.37
CA PHE A 123 -39.13 9.98 37.29
C PHE A 123 -40.17 11.03 37.72
N GLU A 124 -40.89 11.65 36.78
CA GLU A 124 -41.98 12.59 37.08
C GLU A 124 -43.06 11.96 37.97
N ALA A 125 -43.51 10.74 37.66
CA ALA A 125 -44.49 10.03 38.48
C ALA A 125 -43.99 9.81 39.91
N MET A 126 -42.72 9.40 40.06
CA MET A 126 -42.08 9.23 41.38
C MET A 126 -41.95 10.57 42.12
N SER A 127 -41.56 11.64 41.44
CA SER A 127 -41.48 12.98 42.04
C SER A 127 -42.83 13.47 42.53
N VAL A 128 -43.90 13.27 41.76
CA VAL A 128 -45.27 13.63 42.17
C VAL A 128 -45.71 12.82 43.39
N GLU A 129 -45.47 11.51 43.40
CA GLU A 129 -45.79 10.67 44.56
C GLU A 129 -45.01 11.10 45.80
N ASN A 130 -43.71 11.35 45.66
CA ASN A 130 -42.86 11.78 46.75
C ASN A 130 -43.33 13.14 47.31
N ASN A 131 -43.69 14.09 46.45
CA ASN A 131 -44.22 15.37 46.87
C ASN A 131 -45.52 15.22 47.70
N LYS A 132 -46.43 14.33 47.29
CA LYS A 132 -47.65 14.01 48.07
C LYS A 132 -47.32 13.41 49.44
N ARG A 133 -46.35 12.48 49.50
CA ARG A 133 -45.89 11.87 50.76
C ARG A 133 -45.28 12.93 51.69
N PHE A 134 -44.46 13.84 51.15
CA PHE A 134 -43.90 14.96 51.90
C PHE A 134 -44.98 15.92 52.41
N GLU A 135 -45.97 16.27 51.60
CA GLU A 135 -47.08 17.13 52.03
C GLU A 135 -47.89 16.47 53.17
N ALA A 136 -48.14 15.16 53.07
CA ALA A 136 -48.81 14.40 54.13
C ALA A 136 -47.98 14.35 55.42
N LEU A 137 -46.65 14.22 55.31
CA LEU A 137 -45.73 14.26 56.43
C LEU A 137 -45.70 15.66 57.07
N ALA A 138 -45.63 16.71 56.27
CA ALA A 138 -45.65 18.10 56.72
C ALA A 138 -46.93 18.39 57.54
N LYS A 139 -48.11 17.98 57.06
CA LYS A 139 -49.37 18.14 57.82
C LYS A 139 -49.37 17.44 59.17
N ARG A 140 -48.70 16.27 59.28
CA ARG A 140 -48.55 15.57 60.57
C ARG A 140 -47.61 16.31 61.50
N ILE A 141 -46.48 16.79 60.97
CA ILE A 141 -45.51 17.58 61.72
C ILE A 141 -46.18 18.88 62.21
N ASP A 142 -46.89 19.61 61.36
CA ASP A 142 -47.60 20.83 61.74
C ASP A 142 -48.58 20.58 62.89
N ARG A 143 -49.36 19.48 62.81
CA ARG A 143 -50.27 19.10 63.89
C ARG A 143 -49.51 18.80 65.19
N LEU A 144 -48.41 18.06 65.12
CA LEU A 144 -47.57 17.77 66.27
C LEU A 144 -46.96 19.04 66.88
N VAL A 145 -46.52 19.99 66.05
CA VAL A 145 -45.97 21.28 66.47
C VAL A 145 -47.05 22.12 67.16
N ILE A 146 -48.26 22.18 66.62
CA ILE A 146 -49.39 22.89 67.25
C ILE A 146 -49.70 22.31 68.63
N TRP A 147 -49.74 20.97 68.75
CA TRP A 147 -50.04 20.30 70.02
C TRP A 147 -48.92 20.45 71.04
N SER A 148 -47.66 20.28 70.64
CA SER A 148 -46.51 20.41 71.56
C SER A 148 -46.33 21.86 72.04
N PHE A 149 -46.61 22.84 71.19
CA PHE A 149 -46.62 24.25 71.59
C PHE A 149 -47.74 24.54 72.58
N GLY A 150 -48.94 23.98 72.36
CA GLY A 150 -50.06 24.08 73.30
C GLY A 150 -49.77 23.46 74.67
N ILE A 151 -49.13 22.29 74.71
CA ILE A 151 -48.70 21.65 75.96
C ILE A 151 -47.65 22.50 76.68
N THR A 152 -46.63 22.97 75.96
CA THR A 152 -45.56 23.81 76.53
C THR A 152 -46.10 25.13 77.09
N MET A 153 -47.01 25.79 76.36
CA MET A 153 -47.69 27.00 76.87
C MET A 153 -48.59 26.70 78.06
N GLY A 154 -49.33 25.59 78.03
CA GLY A 154 -50.21 25.19 79.14
C GLY A 154 -49.44 24.88 80.43
N THR A 155 -48.36 24.11 80.33
CA THR A 155 -47.48 23.82 81.48
C THR A 155 -46.82 25.09 81.99
N GLY A 156 -46.31 25.95 81.11
CA GLY A 156 -45.76 27.26 81.50
C GLY A 156 -46.77 28.14 82.24
N SER A 157 -48.01 28.23 81.74
CA SER A 157 -49.07 29.04 82.37
C SER A 157 -49.50 28.50 83.73
N LEU A 158 -49.52 27.17 83.91
CA LEU A 158 -49.77 26.51 85.20
C LEU A 158 -48.68 26.83 86.23
N VAL A 159 -47.41 26.77 85.83
CA VAL A 159 -46.28 27.12 86.70
C VAL A 159 -46.36 28.57 87.16
N VAL A 160 -46.68 29.50 86.26
CA VAL A 160 -46.85 30.93 86.59
C VAL A 160 -48.03 31.14 87.55
N ALA A 161 -49.16 30.47 87.34
CA ALA A 161 -50.32 30.58 88.22
C ALA A 161 -50.05 30.02 89.63
N ALA A 162 -49.39 28.87 89.72
CA ALA A 162 -49.00 28.28 91.00
C ALA A 162 -48.04 29.19 91.78
N LEU A 163 -47.04 29.77 91.11
CA LEU A 163 -46.14 30.76 91.72
C LEU A 163 -46.89 31.99 92.25
N LYS A 164 -47.92 32.47 91.54
CA LYS A 164 -48.73 33.61 91.97
C LYS A 164 -49.65 33.30 93.16
N ILE A 165 -50.11 32.06 93.32
CA ILE A 165 -50.95 31.66 94.47
C ILE A 165 -50.10 31.49 95.73
N LEU A 166 -48.84 31.09 95.58
CA LEU A 166 -47.95 30.81 96.70
C LEU A 166 -47.24 32.06 97.28
N LEU A 167 -47.35 33.21 96.60
CA LEU A 167 -46.67 34.47 96.90
C LEU A 167 -47.71 35.55 97.22
#